data_AF-G4M3F3-F1
#
_entry.id   AF-G4M3F3-F1
#
_cell.length_a   1.000
_cell.length_b   1.000
_cell.length_c   1.000
_cell.angle_alpha   90.00
_cell.angle_beta   90.00
_cell.angle_gamma   90.00
#
_symmetry.space_group_name_H-M   'P 1'
#
loop_
_entity.id
_entity.type
_entity.pdbx_description
1 polymer ?
#
loop_
_entity_poly.entity_id
_entity_poly.type
_entity_poly.pdbx_seq_one_letter_code
_entity_poly.pdbx_strand_id
1 'polypeptide(L)'
;MKRARGARLAPLAANVSLLCALAAFAPDHALAQSAQPIDPGTSVSARPLDNAAPSAASATRAADALKAEYAQRQKVLDRRTEENNYRFGAKQHDCYSKFFVNHCIDNARNEMRETRQQIRQDQLALDDEQRAERAKERDRQAALKQAQYEAEAPQRAANEKASQQSYEEKQRRNALAAAQREAEAPQRAANQAAYDRKQADYQKQLEDAHARDVQEAHEREEKAQRYEQKQQEASQHRAEVEARQKKAARKQQEKAQQAEQQRQEQLKLQQQQQQQQGK
;
A
#
# COMPACT_ATOMS: atom_id res chain seq x y z
N MET A 1 -64.37 11.07 -11.44
CA MET A 1 -63.20 11.21 -12.34
C MET A 1 -62.06 11.92 -11.61
N LYS A 2 -61.04 11.19 -11.15
CA LYS A 2 -59.77 11.72 -10.64
C LYS A 2 -58.71 10.66 -10.97
N ARG A 3 -57.82 10.93 -11.94
CA ARG A 3 -56.68 10.07 -12.26
C ARG A 3 -55.41 10.73 -11.73
N ALA A 4 -54.82 10.08 -10.73
CA ALA A 4 -53.50 10.41 -10.21
C ALA A 4 -52.42 10.05 -11.23
N ARG A 5 -51.47 10.97 -11.50
CA ARG A 5 -50.25 10.69 -12.26
C ARG A 5 -49.09 10.59 -11.28
N GLY A 6 -48.49 9.40 -11.24
CA GLY A 6 -47.33 9.07 -10.42
C GLY A 6 -46.03 9.58 -11.02
N ALA A 7 -45.15 10.03 -10.14
CA ALA A 7 -43.76 10.39 -10.40
C ALA A 7 -42.90 9.12 -10.59
N ARG A 8 -41.90 9.18 -11.48
CA ARG A 8 -40.71 8.31 -11.43
C ARG A 8 -39.47 9.13 -11.74
N LEU A 9 -38.60 9.17 -10.73
CA LEU A 9 -37.24 9.71 -10.74
C LEU A 9 -36.29 8.72 -11.43
N ALA A 10 -35.32 9.25 -12.18
CA ALA A 10 -34.20 8.52 -12.78
C ALA A 10 -32.96 8.66 -11.89
N PRO A 11 -32.14 7.61 -11.68
CA PRO A 11 -30.84 7.75 -11.04
C PRO A 11 -29.69 7.80 -12.07
N LEU A 12 -28.82 8.79 -11.88
CA LEU A 12 -27.48 8.91 -12.46
C LEU A 12 -26.55 7.86 -11.84
N ALA A 13 -25.82 7.11 -12.67
CA ALA A 13 -24.77 6.19 -12.24
C ALA A 13 -23.40 6.86 -12.35
N ALA A 14 -22.65 6.84 -11.24
CA ALA A 14 -21.32 7.38 -11.08
C ALA A 14 -20.24 6.37 -11.52
N ASN A 15 -19.27 6.84 -12.30
CA ASN A 15 -18.05 6.11 -12.66
C ASN A 15 -16.94 6.42 -11.64
N VAL A 16 -16.42 5.39 -10.98
CA VAL A 16 -15.23 5.46 -10.10
C VAL A 16 -14.12 4.64 -10.76
N SER A 17 -13.07 5.32 -11.24
CA SER A 17 -11.84 4.71 -11.73
C SER A 17 -10.88 4.45 -10.56
N LEU A 18 -10.46 3.19 -10.42
CA LEU A 18 -9.54 2.70 -9.40
C LEU A 18 -8.10 2.66 -9.95
N LEU A 19 -7.17 3.30 -9.24
CA LEU A 19 -5.72 3.24 -9.49
C LEU A 19 -5.15 1.85 -9.14
N CYS A 20 -4.33 1.28 -10.03
CA CYS A 20 -3.47 0.12 -9.73
C CYS A 20 -2.04 0.58 -9.49
N ALA A 21 -1.55 0.39 -8.27
CA ALA A 21 -0.13 0.45 -7.90
C ALA A 21 0.53 -0.91 -8.14
N LEU A 22 1.66 -0.93 -8.86
CA LEU A 22 2.50 -2.11 -9.06
C LEU A 22 3.54 -2.17 -7.93
N ALA A 23 3.41 -3.16 -7.04
CA ALA A 23 4.41 -3.51 -6.04
C ALA A 23 5.34 -4.60 -6.59
N ALA A 24 6.64 -4.40 -6.36
CA ALA A 24 7.71 -5.34 -6.67
C ALA A 24 7.69 -6.54 -5.71
N PHE A 25 7.91 -7.75 -6.22
CA PHE A 25 8.22 -8.94 -5.43
C PHE A 25 9.49 -9.60 -5.97
N ALA A 26 10.46 -9.77 -5.07
CA ALA A 26 11.67 -10.57 -5.26
C ALA A 26 11.38 -12.06 -5.01
N PRO A 27 12.14 -13.00 -5.62
CA PRO A 27 12.00 -14.43 -5.32
C PRO A 27 12.98 -14.87 -4.20
N ASP A 28 12.43 -15.54 -3.19
CA ASP A 28 13.17 -16.32 -2.19
C ASP A 28 13.77 -17.58 -2.82
N HIS A 29 15.08 -17.78 -2.62
CA HIS A 29 15.78 -19.01 -2.99
C HIS A 29 15.58 -20.09 -1.92
N ALA A 30 14.79 -21.11 -2.25
CA ALA A 30 14.65 -22.32 -1.45
C ALA A 30 15.85 -23.26 -1.68
N LEU A 31 16.43 -23.76 -0.59
CA LEU A 31 17.58 -24.67 -0.56
C LEU A 31 17.25 -26.04 -1.15
N ALA A 32 18.07 -26.48 -2.10
CA ALA A 32 18.04 -27.83 -2.68
C ALA A 32 18.61 -28.86 -1.69
N GLN A 33 17.84 -29.92 -1.41
CA GLN A 33 18.34 -31.14 -0.77
C GLN A 33 18.81 -32.11 -1.86
N SER A 34 20.08 -32.49 -1.80
CA SER A 34 20.71 -33.47 -2.69
C SER A 34 20.16 -34.88 -2.44
N ALA A 35 19.59 -35.50 -3.47
CA ALA A 35 19.23 -36.92 -3.47
C ALA A 35 20.49 -37.81 -3.58
N GLN A 36 20.53 -38.88 -2.78
CA GLN A 36 21.61 -39.87 -2.82
C GLN A 36 21.48 -40.82 -4.03
N PRO A 37 22.59 -41.34 -4.57
CA PRO A 37 22.57 -42.23 -5.73
C PRO A 37 22.04 -43.63 -5.39
N ILE A 38 21.25 -44.18 -6.31
CA ILE A 38 20.66 -45.52 -6.28
C ILE A 38 21.66 -46.53 -6.84
N ASP A 39 21.85 -47.65 -6.15
CA ASP A 39 22.74 -48.76 -6.55
C ASP A 39 22.31 -49.42 -7.89
N PRO A 40 23.25 -49.78 -8.79
CA PRO A 40 22.97 -50.30 -10.13
C PRO A 40 22.52 -51.77 -10.18
N GLY A 41 22.02 -52.33 -9.08
CA GLY A 41 21.78 -53.78 -8.94
C GLY A 41 20.34 -54.25 -9.11
N THR A 42 19.34 -53.37 -9.18
CA THR A 42 17.93 -53.77 -9.26
C THR A 42 17.44 -53.80 -10.71
N SER A 43 17.50 -54.98 -11.32
CA SER A 43 16.87 -55.25 -12.62
C SER A 43 15.35 -55.29 -12.46
N VAL A 44 14.69 -54.18 -12.82
CA VAL A 44 13.22 -54.15 -12.99
C VAL A 44 12.93 -54.59 -14.43
N SER A 45 12.45 -55.83 -14.58
CA SER A 45 11.89 -56.32 -15.83
C SER A 45 10.63 -55.52 -16.17
N ALA A 46 10.76 -54.57 -17.09
CA ALA A 46 9.63 -53.85 -17.68
C ALA A 46 8.80 -54.80 -18.53
N ARG A 47 7.56 -55.06 -18.11
CA ARG A 47 6.53 -55.64 -18.98
C ARG A 47 6.00 -54.51 -19.89
N PRO A 48 6.03 -54.66 -21.23
CA PRO A 48 5.40 -53.68 -22.10
C PRO A 48 3.88 -53.72 -21.91
N LEU A 49 3.33 -52.59 -21.46
CA LEU A 49 1.90 -52.32 -21.46
C LEU A 49 1.48 -51.93 -22.88
N ASP A 50 1.41 -52.92 -23.77
CA ASP A 50 0.78 -52.76 -25.09
C ASP A 50 -0.74 -52.79 -24.95
N ASN A 51 -1.27 -51.74 -24.30
CA ASN A 51 -2.63 -51.23 -24.44
C ASN A 51 -2.66 -49.86 -23.75
N ALA A 52 -1.81 -48.96 -24.23
CA ALA A 52 -1.87 -47.57 -23.86
C ALA A 52 -3.14 -46.95 -24.46
N ALA A 53 -4.07 -46.55 -23.59
CA ALA A 53 -5.07 -45.55 -23.95
C ALA A 53 -4.35 -44.39 -24.67
N PRO A 54 -4.92 -43.81 -25.73
CA PRO A 54 -4.27 -42.74 -26.45
C PRO A 54 -3.91 -41.64 -25.46
N SER A 55 -2.60 -41.41 -25.28
CA SER A 55 -2.09 -40.27 -24.52
C SER A 55 -2.76 -38.99 -25.03
N ALA A 56 -3.03 -38.03 -24.16
CA ALA A 56 -3.64 -36.75 -24.53
C ALA A 56 -2.94 -36.12 -25.77
N ALA A 57 -1.63 -36.30 -25.92
CA ALA A 57 -0.86 -35.86 -27.08
C ALA A 57 -1.28 -36.56 -28.40
N SER A 58 -1.66 -37.83 -28.36
CA SER A 58 -2.14 -38.58 -29.53
C SER A 58 -3.58 -38.22 -29.90
N ALA A 59 -4.43 -37.92 -28.92
CA ALA A 59 -5.80 -37.45 -29.16
C ALA A 59 -5.82 -36.04 -29.80
N THR A 60 -4.96 -35.14 -29.34
CA THR A 60 -4.79 -33.80 -29.94
C THR A 60 -4.29 -33.91 -31.38
N ARG A 61 -3.29 -34.78 -31.65
CA ARG A 61 -2.79 -35.01 -33.01
C ARG A 61 -3.85 -35.58 -33.96
N ALA A 62 -4.71 -36.46 -33.48
CA ALA A 62 -5.82 -37.00 -34.28
C ALA A 62 -6.87 -35.92 -34.61
N ALA A 63 -7.20 -35.05 -33.65
CA ALA A 63 -8.10 -33.92 -33.87
C ALA A 63 -7.52 -32.89 -34.86
N ASP A 64 -6.22 -32.61 -34.77
CA ASP A 64 -5.53 -31.71 -35.70
C ASP A 64 -5.46 -32.30 -37.12
N ALA A 65 -5.23 -33.61 -37.25
CA ALA A 65 -5.25 -34.30 -38.54
C ALA A 65 -6.64 -34.24 -39.20
N LEU A 66 -7.71 -34.48 -38.44
CA LEU A 66 -9.09 -34.36 -38.90
C LEU A 66 -9.41 -32.94 -39.40
N LYS A 67 -8.98 -31.93 -38.64
CA LYS A 67 -9.15 -30.52 -39.03
C LYS A 67 -8.39 -30.18 -40.32
N ALA A 68 -7.17 -30.71 -40.47
CA ALA A 68 -6.38 -30.55 -41.68
C ALA A 68 -7.07 -31.20 -42.89
N GLU A 69 -7.68 -32.37 -42.72
CA GLU A 69 -8.43 -33.06 -43.76
C GLU A 69 -9.63 -32.22 -44.26
N TYR A 70 -10.45 -31.69 -43.35
CA TYR A 70 -11.54 -30.79 -43.73
C TYR A 70 -11.05 -29.55 -44.46
N ALA A 71 -9.94 -28.96 -44.01
CA ALA A 71 -9.34 -27.81 -44.67
C ALA A 71 -8.84 -28.15 -46.10
N GLN A 72 -8.33 -29.36 -46.34
CA GLN A 72 -7.95 -29.79 -47.68
C GLN A 72 -9.17 -29.98 -48.58
N ARG A 73 -10.24 -30.61 -48.07
CA ARG A 73 -11.50 -30.77 -48.82
C ARG A 73 -12.11 -29.41 -49.18
N GLN A 74 -12.06 -28.43 -48.27
CA GLN A 74 -12.50 -27.06 -48.55
C GLN A 74 -11.68 -26.42 -49.69
N LYS A 75 -10.34 -26.53 -49.66
CA LYS A 75 -9.47 -26.01 -50.73
C LYS A 75 -9.80 -26.60 -52.11
N VAL A 76 -10.19 -27.87 -52.15
CA VAL A 76 -10.61 -28.52 -53.41
C VAL A 76 -11.92 -27.90 -53.92
N LEU A 77 -12.87 -27.61 -53.04
CA LEU A 77 -14.13 -26.94 -53.41
C LEU A 77 -13.90 -25.49 -53.85
N ASP A 78 -13.00 -24.78 -53.20
CA ASP A 78 -12.61 -23.41 -53.57
C ASP A 78 -11.97 -23.40 -54.97
N ARG A 79 -11.02 -24.31 -55.22
CA ARG A 79 -10.41 -24.49 -56.54
C ARG A 79 -11.45 -24.81 -57.62
N ARG A 80 -12.38 -25.73 -57.35
CA ARG A 80 -13.47 -26.06 -58.30
C ARG A 80 -14.35 -24.85 -58.60
N THR A 81 -14.56 -23.99 -57.63
CA THR A 81 -15.31 -22.73 -57.80
C THR A 81 -14.57 -21.77 -58.73
N GLU A 82 -13.27 -21.58 -58.49
CA GLU A 82 -12.41 -20.75 -59.33
C GLU A 82 -12.33 -21.27 -60.77
N GLU A 83 -12.09 -22.57 -60.94
CA GLU A 83 -12.06 -23.23 -62.25
C GLU A 83 -13.39 -23.10 -63.00
N ASN A 84 -14.52 -23.25 -62.30
CA ASN A 84 -15.84 -23.06 -62.91
C ASN A 84 -16.05 -21.62 -63.40
N ASN A 85 -15.65 -20.63 -62.59
CA ASN A 85 -15.74 -19.22 -62.96
C ASN A 85 -14.82 -18.89 -64.15
N TYR A 86 -13.60 -19.39 -64.14
CA TYR A 86 -12.65 -19.23 -65.25
C TYR A 86 -13.20 -19.83 -66.55
N ARG A 87 -13.68 -21.09 -66.49
CA ARG A 87 -14.29 -21.77 -67.65
C ARG A 87 -15.49 -21.02 -68.20
N PHE A 88 -16.34 -20.50 -67.32
CA PHE A 88 -17.48 -19.68 -67.74
C PHE A 88 -17.02 -18.40 -68.43
N GLY A 89 -16.04 -17.68 -67.87
CA GLY A 89 -15.48 -16.47 -68.48
C GLY A 89 -14.88 -16.73 -69.87
N ALA A 90 -14.09 -17.79 -70.01
CA ALA A 90 -13.54 -18.20 -71.31
C ALA A 90 -14.65 -18.52 -72.33
N LYS A 91 -15.64 -19.35 -71.95
CA LYS A 91 -16.79 -19.66 -72.81
C LYS A 91 -17.60 -18.43 -73.19
N GLN A 92 -17.74 -17.47 -72.27
CA GLN A 92 -18.43 -16.22 -72.55
C GLN A 92 -17.71 -15.42 -73.65
N HIS A 93 -16.38 -15.33 -73.59
CA HIS A 93 -15.58 -14.70 -74.64
C HIS A 93 -15.72 -15.43 -75.98
N ASP A 94 -15.63 -16.77 -75.95
CA ASP A 94 -15.79 -17.60 -77.16
C ASP A 94 -17.18 -17.44 -77.80
N CYS A 95 -18.25 -17.28 -76.99
CA CYS A 95 -19.61 -17.13 -77.48
C CYS A 95 -19.82 -15.87 -78.35
N TYR A 96 -19.07 -14.80 -78.12
CA TYR A 96 -19.17 -13.58 -78.94
C TYR A 96 -18.68 -13.78 -80.39
N SER A 97 -17.91 -14.84 -80.65
CA SER A 97 -17.48 -15.21 -82.01
C SER A 97 -18.51 -16.03 -82.79
N LYS A 98 -19.64 -16.42 -82.17
CA LYS A 98 -20.66 -17.29 -82.78
C LYS A 98 -21.87 -16.52 -83.26
N PHE A 99 -22.55 -17.03 -84.29
CA PHE A 99 -23.76 -16.42 -84.84
C PHE A 99 -24.93 -16.33 -83.84
N PHE A 100 -25.11 -17.33 -82.97
CA PHE A 100 -26.17 -17.36 -81.95
C PHE A 100 -25.61 -17.07 -80.54
N VAL A 101 -25.11 -15.84 -80.33
CA VAL A 101 -24.45 -15.42 -79.07
C VAL A 101 -25.33 -15.66 -77.84
N ASN A 102 -26.60 -15.24 -77.88
CA ASN A 102 -27.51 -15.34 -76.72
C ASN A 102 -27.73 -16.79 -76.29
N HIS A 103 -28.00 -17.69 -77.25
CA HIS A 103 -28.17 -19.11 -76.95
C HIS A 103 -26.87 -19.74 -76.40
N CYS A 104 -25.71 -19.36 -76.96
CA CYS A 104 -24.41 -19.82 -76.45
C CYS A 104 -24.16 -19.38 -75.00
N ILE A 105 -24.44 -18.12 -74.68
CA ILE A 105 -24.26 -17.58 -73.31
C ILE A 105 -25.20 -18.27 -72.33
N ASP A 106 -26.45 -18.53 -72.70
CA ASP A 106 -27.41 -19.20 -71.82
C ASP A 106 -27.03 -20.65 -71.53
N ASN A 107 -26.53 -21.39 -72.53
CA ASN A 107 -25.98 -22.73 -72.31
C ASN A 107 -24.77 -22.68 -71.37
N ALA A 108 -23.83 -21.74 -71.57
CA ALA A 108 -22.68 -21.57 -70.70
C ALA A 108 -23.09 -21.21 -69.25
N ARG A 109 -24.13 -20.38 -69.08
CA ARG A 109 -24.70 -20.06 -67.75
C ARG A 109 -25.36 -21.27 -67.10
N ASN A 110 -26.01 -22.14 -67.87
CA ASN A 110 -26.67 -23.33 -67.35
C ASN A 110 -25.64 -24.33 -66.83
N GLU A 111 -24.57 -24.60 -67.58
CA GLU A 111 -23.45 -25.43 -67.12
C GLU A 111 -22.75 -24.85 -65.88
N MET A 112 -22.55 -23.52 -65.84
CA MET A 112 -22.01 -22.83 -64.67
C MET A 112 -22.94 -22.99 -63.46
N ARG A 113 -24.26 -22.81 -63.65
CA ARG A 113 -25.25 -22.99 -62.58
C ARG A 113 -25.26 -24.42 -62.06
N GLU A 114 -25.24 -25.42 -62.93
CA GLU A 114 -25.22 -26.83 -62.55
C GLU A 114 -23.99 -27.18 -61.70
N THR A 115 -22.80 -26.77 -62.16
CA THR A 115 -21.55 -27.00 -61.40
C THR A 115 -21.57 -26.28 -60.05
N ARG A 116 -22.09 -25.04 -59.99
CA ARG A 116 -22.24 -24.30 -58.73
C ARG A 116 -23.22 -24.98 -57.77
N GLN A 117 -24.28 -25.60 -58.27
CA GLN A 117 -25.20 -26.37 -57.43
C GLN A 117 -24.51 -27.60 -56.83
N GLN A 118 -23.72 -28.32 -57.63
CA GLN A 118 -22.92 -29.46 -57.13
C GLN A 118 -21.92 -29.01 -56.06
N ILE A 119 -21.16 -27.93 -56.29
CA ILE A 119 -20.22 -27.38 -55.30
C ILE A 119 -20.95 -27.01 -54.00
N ARG A 120 -22.14 -26.40 -54.09
CA ARG A 120 -22.94 -26.07 -52.90
C ARG A 120 -23.39 -27.31 -52.13
N GLN A 121 -23.83 -28.35 -52.83
CA GLN A 121 -24.21 -29.63 -52.20
C GLN A 121 -23.02 -30.24 -51.46
N ASP A 122 -21.83 -30.24 -52.06
CA ASP A 122 -20.61 -30.74 -51.43
C ASP A 122 -20.18 -29.89 -50.21
N GLN A 123 -20.34 -28.56 -50.28
CA GLN A 123 -20.08 -27.66 -49.14
C GLN A 123 -21.03 -27.94 -47.98
N LEU A 124 -22.34 -28.10 -48.25
CA LEU A 124 -23.31 -28.42 -47.22
C LEU A 124 -23.01 -29.76 -46.55
N ALA A 125 -22.64 -30.78 -47.34
CA ALA A 125 -22.23 -32.08 -46.80
C ALA A 125 -21.00 -31.96 -45.88
N LEU A 126 -19.98 -31.20 -46.29
CA LEU A 126 -18.79 -30.93 -45.47
C LEU A 126 -19.14 -30.22 -44.16
N ASP A 127 -20.02 -29.22 -44.21
CA ASP A 127 -20.44 -28.45 -43.03
C ASP A 127 -21.29 -29.27 -42.06
N ASP A 128 -22.14 -30.16 -42.58
CA ASP A 128 -22.95 -31.08 -41.78
C ASP A 128 -22.07 -32.12 -41.06
N GLU A 129 -21.06 -32.68 -41.73
CA GLU A 129 -20.04 -33.54 -41.11
C GLU A 129 -19.32 -32.81 -39.97
N GLN A 130 -18.82 -31.60 -40.22
CA GLN A 130 -18.14 -30.81 -39.21
C GLN A 130 -19.05 -30.45 -38.02
N ARG A 131 -20.33 -30.18 -38.28
CA ARG A 131 -21.31 -29.90 -37.23
C ARG A 131 -21.56 -31.14 -36.37
N ALA A 132 -21.69 -32.31 -36.99
CA ALA A 132 -21.86 -33.58 -36.31
C ALA A 132 -20.65 -33.90 -35.42
N GLU A 133 -19.43 -33.72 -35.92
CA GLU A 133 -18.21 -33.93 -35.11
C GLU A 133 -18.12 -32.97 -33.92
N ARG A 134 -18.42 -31.68 -34.12
CA ARG A 134 -18.48 -30.72 -33.00
C ARG A 134 -19.56 -31.05 -31.98
N ALA A 135 -20.68 -31.65 -32.41
CA ALA A 135 -21.72 -32.11 -31.50
C ALA A 135 -21.22 -33.29 -30.64
N LYS A 136 -20.62 -34.31 -31.27
CA LYS A 136 -20.00 -35.45 -30.56
C LYS A 136 -18.96 -35.00 -29.55
N GLU A 137 -18.12 -34.02 -29.90
CA GLU A 137 -17.10 -33.51 -29.00
C GLU A 137 -17.71 -32.78 -27.79
N ARG A 138 -18.76 -31.97 -27.99
CA ARG A 138 -19.49 -31.35 -26.88
C ARG A 138 -20.11 -32.40 -25.95
N ASP A 139 -20.70 -33.45 -26.51
CA ASP A 139 -21.33 -34.52 -25.73
C ASP A 139 -20.28 -35.30 -24.92
N ARG A 140 -19.11 -35.60 -25.50
CA ARG A 140 -17.98 -36.20 -24.78
C ARG A 140 -17.49 -35.30 -23.65
N GLN A 141 -17.29 -34.01 -23.91
CA GLN A 141 -16.85 -33.07 -22.88
C GLN A 141 -17.89 -32.90 -21.77
N ALA A 142 -19.18 -32.89 -22.10
CA ALA A 142 -20.26 -32.84 -21.13
C ALA A 142 -20.26 -34.11 -20.25
N ALA A 143 -20.12 -35.29 -20.86
CA ALA A 143 -20.02 -36.55 -20.13
C ALA A 143 -18.80 -36.61 -19.20
N LEU A 144 -17.63 -36.14 -19.68
CA LEU A 144 -16.42 -36.06 -18.84
C LEU A 144 -16.60 -35.10 -17.66
N LYS A 145 -17.20 -33.93 -17.89
CA LYS A 145 -17.50 -32.98 -16.81
C LYS A 145 -18.48 -33.57 -15.81
N GLN A 146 -19.56 -34.20 -16.27
CA GLN A 146 -20.53 -34.88 -15.41
C GLN A 146 -19.86 -35.95 -14.55
N ALA A 147 -19.04 -36.83 -15.16
CA ALA A 147 -18.30 -37.85 -14.45
C ALA A 147 -17.33 -37.25 -13.40
N GLN A 148 -16.65 -36.14 -13.71
CA GLN A 148 -15.82 -35.42 -12.74
C GLN A 148 -16.65 -34.84 -11.58
N TYR A 149 -17.78 -34.19 -11.87
CA TYR A 149 -18.67 -33.65 -10.84
C TYR A 149 -19.23 -34.72 -9.91
N GLU A 150 -19.55 -35.90 -10.45
CA GLU A 150 -20.02 -37.06 -9.69
C GLU A 150 -18.89 -37.67 -8.84
N ALA A 151 -17.69 -37.83 -9.42
CA ALA A 151 -16.52 -38.31 -8.68
C ALA A 151 -16.13 -37.38 -7.52
N GLU A 152 -16.26 -36.06 -7.72
CA GLU A 152 -15.96 -35.04 -6.70
C GLU A 152 -17.12 -34.78 -5.73
N ALA A 153 -18.33 -35.28 -6.00
CA ALA A 153 -19.52 -35.06 -5.17
C ALA A 153 -19.31 -35.42 -3.67
N PRO A 154 -18.73 -36.57 -3.29
CA PRO A 154 -18.51 -36.88 -1.88
C PRO A 154 -17.50 -35.93 -1.23
N GLN A 155 -16.45 -35.52 -1.94
CA GLN A 155 -15.47 -34.57 -1.43
C GLN A 155 -16.08 -33.18 -1.25
N ARG A 156 -16.91 -32.72 -2.19
CA ARG A 156 -17.66 -31.46 -2.05
C ARG A 156 -18.60 -31.48 -0.84
N ALA A 157 -19.36 -32.57 -0.67
CA ALA A 157 -20.23 -32.74 0.48
C ALA A 157 -19.44 -32.78 1.81
N ALA A 158 -18.26 -33.41 1.84
CA ALA A 158 -17.39 -33.41 3.01
C ALA A 158 -16.84 -32.02 3.33
N ASN A 159 -16.41 -31.27 2.32
CA ASN A 159 -15.93 -29.89 2.47
C ASN A 159 -17.04 -28.95 2.95
N GLU A 160 -18.26 -29.09 2.42
CA GLU A 160 -19.42 -28.31 2.87
C GLU A 160 -19.73 -28.58 4.34
N LYS A 161 -19.74 -29.85 4.77
CA LYS A 161 -19.93 -30.23 6.18
C LYS A 161 -18.81 -29.69 7.08
N ALA A 162 -17.54 -29.81 6.66
CA ALA A 162 -16.41 -29.28 7.42
C ALA A 162 -16.47 -27.75 7.54
N SER A 163 -16.88 -27.05 6.47
CA SER A 163 -17.09 -25.61 6.47
C SER A 163 -18.19 -25.21 7.44
N GLN A 164 -19.34 -25.89 7.41
CA GLN A 164 -20.46 -25.65 8.34
C GLN A 164 -20.02 -25.85 9.80
N GLN A 165 -19.34 -26.96 10.10
CA GLN A 165 -18.82 -27.23 11.44
C GLN A 165 -17.84 -26.15 11.90
N SER A 166 -16.91 -25.73 11.04
CA SER A 166 -15.95 -24.68 11.36
C SER A 166 -16.62 -23.32 11.62
N TYR A 167 -17.73 -23.04 10.93
CA TYR A 167 -18.49 -21.82 11.11
C TYR A 167 -19.23 -21.84 12.46
N GLU A 168 -19.90 -22.93 12.78
CA GLU A 168 -20.57 -23.13 14.07
C GLU A 168 -19.57 -23.06 15.24
N GLU A 169 -18.40 -23.68 15.12
CA GLU A 169 -17.36 -23.61 16.15
C GLU A 169 -16.85 -22.19 16.34
N LYS A 170 -16.61 -21.45 15.24
CA LYS A 170 -16.23 -20.03 15.31
C LYS A 170 -17.31 -19.19 16.00
N GLN A 171 -18.58 -19.44 15.71
CA GLN A 171 -19.69 -18.77 16.38
C GLN A 171 -19.70 -19.06 17.88
N ARG A 172 -19.56 -20.33 18.29
CA ARG A 172 -19.47 -20.72 19.71
C ARG A 172 -18.29 -20.05 20.39
N ARG A 173 -17.10 -20.07 19.78
CA ARG A 173 -15.90 -19.43 20.32
C ARG A 173 -16.07 -17.92 20.45
N ASN A 174 -16.71 -17.27 19.48
CA ASN A 174 -16.99 -15.83 19.55
C ASN A 174 -17.95 -15.51 20.70
N ALA A 175 -19.01 -16.31 20.89
CA ALA A 175 -19.95 -16.16 21.99
C ALA A 175 -19.25 -16.35 23.35
N LEU A 176 -18.40 -17.38 23.50
CA LEU A 176 -17.61 -17.59 24.72
C LEU A 176 -16.63 -16.44 24.98
N ALA A 177 -15.93 -15.96 23.95
CA ALA A 177 -15.02 -14.82 24.07
C ALA A 177 -15.76 -13.50 24.35
N ALA A 178 -17.00 -13.35 23.89
CA ALA A 178 -17.84 -12.22 24.24
C ALA A 178 -18.24 -12.28 25.72
N ALA A 179 -18.71 -13.45 26.18
CA ALA A 179 -19.06 -13.67 27.59
C ALA A 179 -17.86 -13.46 28.53
N GLN A 180 -16.66 -13.93 28.16
CA GLN A 180 -15.43 -13.68 28.91
C GLN A 180 -15.08 -12.19 28.98
N ARG A 181 -15.16 -11.48 27.85
CA ARG A 181 -14.90 -10.03 27.81
C ARG A 181 -15.89 -9.24 28.65
N GLU A 182 -17.14 -9.68 28.72
CA GLU A 182 -18.16 -9.07 29.56
C GLU A 182 -17.92 -9.36 31.05
N ALA A 183 -17.57 -10.61 31.40
CA ALA A 183 -17.20 -10.99 32.76
C ALA A 183 -15.95 -10.24 33.27
N GLU A 184 -14.96 -10.00 32.42
CA GLU A 184 -13.74 -9.26 32.74
C GLU A 184 -13.91 -7.73 32.65
N ALA A 185 -14.98 -7.23 32.04
CA ALA A 185 -15.24 -5.80 31.89
C ALA A 185 -15.14 -5.00 33.20
N PRO A 186 -15.76 -5.40 34.33
CA PRO A 186 -15.63 -4.66 35.59
C PRO A 186 -14.19 -4.64 36.11
N GLN A 187 -13.46 -5.75 36.01
CA GLN A 187 -12.07 -5.80 36.44
C GLN A 187 -11.17 -4.92 35.55
N ARG A 188 -11.39 -4.91 34.23
CA ARG A 188 -10.68 -4.00 33.32
C ARG A 188 -10.99 -2.54 33.60
N ALA A 189 -12.25 -2.20 33.89
CA ALA A 189 -12.62 -0.84 34.29
C ALA A 189 -11.95 -0.43 35.61
N ALA A 190 -11.89 -1.33 36.60
CA ALA A 190 -11.20 -1.07 37.86
C ALA A 190 -9.69 -0.89 37.67
N ASN A 191 -9.06 -1.72 36.83
CA ASN A 191 -7.64 -1.60 36.49
C ASN A 191 -7.34 -0.29 35.77
N GLN A 192 -8.20 0.12 34.83
CA GLN A 192 -8.07 1.39 34.13
C GLN A 192 -8.19 2.56 35.11
N ALA A 193 -9.21 2.57 35.97
CA ALA A 193 -9.39 3.61 36.99
C ALA A 193 -8.19 3.68 37.95
N ALA A 194 -7.60 2.53 38.32
CA ALA A 194 -6.40 2.49 39.15
C ALA A 194 -5.17 3.05 38.43
N TYR A 195 -5.03 2.79 37.13
CA TYR A 195 -3.97 3.35 36.31
C TYR A 195 -4.11 4.86 36.15
N ASP A 196 -5.31 5.35 35.84
CA ASP A 196 -5.59 6.78 35.67
C ASP A 196 -5.33 7.56 36.96
N ARG A 197 -5.67 6.97 38.13
CA ARG A 197 -5.31 7.55 39.44
C ARG A 197 -3.80 7.69 39.62
N LYS A 198 -3.03 6.65 39.31
CA LYS A 198 -1.57 6.72 39.40
C LYS A 198 -0.99 7.79 38.47
N GLN A 199 -1.55 7.94 37.27
CA GLN A 199 -1.15 8.99 36.34
C GLN A 199 -1.43 10.38 36.91
N ALA A 200 -2.63 10.61 37.46
CA ALA A 200 -2.98 11.88 38.10
C ALA A 200 -2.07 12.18 39.31
N ASP A 201 -1.78 11.19 40.14
CA ASP A 201 -0.89 11.33 41.28
C ASP A 201 0.54 11.70 40.85
N TYR A 202 1.04 11.05 39.80
CA TYR A 202 2.35 11.35 39.23
C TYR A 202 2.40 12.77 38.64
N GLN A 203 1.38 13.17 37.90
CA GLN A 203 1.27 14.52 37.34
C GLN A 203 1.27 15.57 38.45
N LYS A 204 0.51 15.33 39.52
CA LYS A 204 0.48 16.21 40.69
C LYS A 204 1.85 16.31 41.37
N GLN A 205 2.59 15.21 41.50
CA GLN A 205 3.94 15.23 42.05
C GLN A 205 4.89 16.09 41.22
N LEU A 206 4.78 16.07 39.90
CA LEU A 206 5.56 16.92 39.01
C LEU A 206 5.18 18.40 39.19
N GLU A 207 3.89 18.72 39.26
CA GLU A 207 3.41 20.08 39.51
C GLU A 207 3.88 20.60 40.87
N ASP A 208 3.77 19.79 41.92
CA ASP A 208 4.24 20.12 43.26
C ASP A 208 5.76 20.34 43.28
N ALA A 209 6.53 19.54 42.52
CA ALA A 209 7.98 19.72 42.39
C ALA A 209 8.31 21.04 41.66
N HIS A 210 7.65 21.31 40.54
CA HIS A 210 7.82 22.58 39.82
C HIS A 210 7.45 23.79 40.68
N ALA A 211 6.36 23.70 41.45
CA ALA A 211 5.97 24.77 42.36
C ALA A 211 7.05 25.02 43.42
N ARG A 212 7.65 23.97 43.99
CA ARG A 212 8.76 24.09 44.95
C ARG A 212 9.99 24.72 44.30
N ASP A 213 10.36 24.30 43.09
CA ASP A 213 11.53 24.82 42.39
C ASP A 213 11.37 26.32 42.08
N VAL A 214 10.15 26.74 41.68
CA VAL A 214 9.83 28.16 41.45
C VAL A 214 9.91 28.97 42.74
N GLN A 215 9.38 28.44 43.85
CA GLN A 215 9.48 29.09 45.16
C GLN A 215 10.94 29.23 45.61
N GLU A 216 11.73 28.18 45.47
CA GLU A 216 13.14 28.21 45.84
C GLU A 216 13.96 29.13 44.92
N ALA A 217 13.62 29.21 43.63
CA ALA A 217 14.19 30.20 42.72
C ALA A 217 13.90 31.63 43.19
N HIS A 218 12.65 31.93 43.57
CA HIS A 218 12.27 33.24 44.11
C HIS A 218 13.01 33.55 45.43
N GLU A 219 13.11 32.59 46.34
CA GLU A 219 13.89 32.75 47.57
C GLU A 219 15.38 33.01 47.30
N ARG A 220 15.97 32.33 46.30
CA ARG A 220 17.35 32.54 45.90
C ARG A 220 17.56 33.94 45.35
N GLU A 221 16.64 34.43 44.51
CA GLU A 221 16.66 35.80 43.99
C GLU A 221 16.55 36.84 45.11
N GLU A 222 15.60 36.68 46.05
CA GLU A 222 15.46 37.58 47.20
C GLU A 222 16.72 37.58 48.10
N LYS A 223 17.30 36.41 48.37
CA LYS A 223 18.54 36.30 49.15
C LYS A 223 19.71 36.96 48.43
N ALA A 224 19.82 36.81 47.11
CA ALA A 224 20.83 37.48 46.30
C ALA A 224 20.67 39.00 46.36
N GLN A 225 19.45 39.52 46.17
CA GLN A 225 19.16 40.95 46.27
C GLN A 225 19.50 41.52 47.66
N ARG A 226 19.15 40.81 48.74
CA ARG A 226 19.52 41.21 50.11
C ARG A 226 21.02 41.23 50.33
N TYR A 227 21.75 40.27 49.75
CA TYR A 227 23.21 40.24 49.81
C TYR A 227 23.83 41.42 49.07
N GLU A 228 23.34 41.74 47.87
CA GLU A 228 23.77 42.90 47.09
C GLU A 228 23.51 44.22 47.83
N GLN A 229 22.32 44.39 48.42
CA GLN A 229 21.99 45.56 49.25
C GLN A 229 22.97 45.68 50.43
N LYS A 230 23.26 44.58 51.12
CA LYS A 230 24.20 44.58 52.25
C LYS A 230 25.63 44.94 51.82
N GLN A 231 26.06 44.52 50.63
CA GLN A 231 27.34 44.92 50.07
C GLN A 231 27.38 46.41 49.74
N GLN A 232 26.31 46.95 49.14
CA GLN A 232 26.18 48.38 48.86
C GLN A 232 26.19 49.19 50.17
N GLU A 233 25.38 48.84 51.17
CA GLU A 233 25.38 49.48 52.48
C GLU A 233 26.75 49.42 53.16
N ALA A 234 27.43 48.27 53.13
CA ALA A 234 28.77 48.12 53.69
C ALA A 234 29.79 49.04 52.99
N SER A 235 29.71 49.18 51.66
CA SER A 235 30.59 50.08 50.91
C SER A 235 30.29 51.56 51.17
N GLN A 236 29.01 51.95 51.25
CA GLN A 236 28.58 53.30 51.63
C GLN A 236 29.04 53.64 53.04
N HIS A 237 28.89 52.73 53.99
CA HIS A 237 29.32 52.93 55.36
C HIS A 237 30.84 53.09 55.47
N ARG A 238 31.62 52.26 54.73
CA ARG A 238 33.08 52.42 54.65
C ARG A 238 33.46 53.81 54.10
N ALA A 239 32.82 54.25 53.02
CA ALA A 239 33.06 55.57 52.43
C ALA A 239 32.68 56.71 53.39
N GLU A 240 31.57 56.58 54.13
CA GLU A 240 31.15 57.55 55.13
C GLU A 240 32.17 57.66 56.28
N VAL A 241 32.64 56.52 56.79
CA VAL A 241 33.67 56.47 57.83
C VAL A 241 34.97 57.09 57.34
N GLU A 242 35.43 56.77 56.12
CA GLU A 242 36.63 57.36 55.53
C GLU A 242 36.48 58.87 55.32
N ALA A 243 35.32 59.35 54.85
CA ALA A 243 35.02 60.76 54.69
C ALA A 243 35.04 61.48 56.06
N ARG A 244 34.47 60.86 57.10
CA ARG A 244 34.51 61.38 58.48
C ARG A 244 35.95 61.47 59.00
N GLN A 245 36.79 60.46 58.72
CA GLN A 245 38.21 60.48 59.07
C GLN A 245 38.98 61.58 58.33
N LYS A 246 38.81 61.72 57.01
CA LYS A 246 39.44 62.78 56.21
C LYS A 246 39.02 64.17 56.69
N LYS A 247 37.74 64.36 57.01
CA LYS A 247 37.23 65.63 57.57
C LYS A 247 37.85 65.93 58.93
N ALA A 248 37.99 64.92 59.79
CA ALA A 248 38.69 65.06 61.07
C ALA A 248 40.18 65.41 60.87
N ALA A 249 40.87 64.74 59.94
CA ALA A 249 42.28 65.01 59.61
C ALA A 249 42.51 66.41 59.02
N ARG A 250 41.65 66.87 58.09
CA ARG A 250 41.69 68.25 57.57
C ARG A 250 41.51 69.26 58.68
N LYS A 251 40.54 69.06 59.56
CA LYS A 251 40.31 69.93 60.72
C LYS A 251 41.53 69.96 61.67
N GLN A 252 42.28 68.86 61.79
CA GLN A 252 43.53 68.84 62.56
C GLN A 252 44.66 69.57 61.83
N GLN A 253 44.81 69.40 60.52
CA GLN A 253 45.79 70.13 59.70
C GLN A 253 45.54 71.64 59.70
N GLU A 254 44.28 72.07 59.56
CA GLU A 254 43.88 73.48 59.66
C GLU A 254 44.24 74.06 61.04
N LYS A 255 43.99 73.33 62.13
CA LYS A 255 44.40 73.74 63.48
C LYS A 255 45.93 73.83 63.63
N ALA A 256 46.67 72.89 63.05
CA ALA A 256 48.14 72.90 63.07
C ALA A 256 48.72 74.08 62.28
N GLN A 257 48.18 74.35 61.09
CA GLN A 257 48.56 75.52 60.27
C GLN A 257 48.24 76.84 60.98
N GLN A 258 47.07 76.94 61.63
CA GLN A 258 46.73 78.12 62.45
C GLN A 258 47.72 78.29 63.61
N ALA A 259 48.11 77.21 64.28
CA ALA A 259 49.09 77.27 65.36
C ALA A 259 50.49 77.67 64.85
N GLU A 260 50.92 77.19 63.68
CA GLU A 260 52.18 77.60 63.04
C GLU A 260 52.16 79.06 62.59
N GLN A 261 51.06 79.54 62.00
CA GLN A 261 50.88 80.95 61.64
C GLN A 261 50.96 81.84 62.88
N GLN A 262 50.29 81.47 63.98
CA GLN A 262 50.39 82.18 65.26
C GLN A 262 51.83 82.18 65.81
N ARG A 263 52.57 81.07 65.67
CA ARG A 263 53.99 81.00 66.03
C ARG A 263 54.86 81.91 65.17
N GLN A 264 54.63 81.97 63.86
CA GLN A 264 55.35 82.86 62.96
C GLN A 264 55.03 84.34 63.23
N GLU A 265 53.77 84.67 63.53
CA GLU A 265 53.38 86.02 63.96
C GLU A 265 54.06 86.40 65.28
N GLN A 266 54.10 85.50 66.27
CA GLN A 266 54.85 85.73 67.51
C GLN A 266 56.35 85.95 67.26
N LEU A 267 56.97 85.15 66.38
CA LEU A 267 58.37 85.32 65.99
C LEU A 267 58.61 86.65 65.26
N LYS A 268 57.70 87.09 64.38
CA LYS A 268 57.77 88.42 63.73
C LYS A 268 57.63 89.56 64.73
N LEU A 269 56.70 89.46 65.69
CA LEU A 269 56.56 90.42 66.79
C LEU A 269 57.83 90.47 67.64
N GLN A 270 58.45 89.32 67.92
CA GLN A 270 59.71 89.26 68.65
C GLN A 270 60.89 89.87 67.87
N GLN A 271 60.95 89.67 66.55
CA GLN A 271 61.93 90.34 65.67
C GLN A 271 61.71 91.86 65.58
N GLN A 272 60.45 92.32 65.52
CA GLN A 272 60.14 93.75 65.56
C GLN A 272 60.50 94.39 66.91
N GLN A 273 60.33 93.68 68.03
CA GLN A 273 60.79 94.15 69.33
C GLN A 273 62.32 94.24 69.41
N GLN A 274 63.06 93.32 68.77
CA GLN A 274 64.52 93.39 68.70
C GLN A 274 65.02 94.54 67.79
N GLN A 275 64.26 94.94 66.76
CA GLN A 275 64.60 96.09 65.91
C GLN A 275 64.26 97.45 66.55
N GLN A 276 63.37 97.50 67.54
CA GLN A 276 63.05 98.73 68.28
C GLN A 276 63.97 99.00 69.48
N GLN A 277 64.83 98.05 69.87
CA GLN A 277 65.86 98.25 70.90
C GLN A 277 67.25 98.57 70.32
N GLY A 278 67.32 98.83 69.01
CA GLY A 278 68.55 99.18 68.29
C GLY A 278 68.50 100.57 67.66
N LYS A 279 68.00 101.58 68.38
CA LYS A 279 68.23 103.02 68.13
C LYS A 279 68.14 103.80 69.43
#